data_AF-A0A926WLT1-F1
#
_entry.id   AF-A0A926WLT1-F1
#
_cell.length_a   1.000
_cell.length_b   1.000
_cell.length_c   1.000
_cell.angle_alpha   90.00
_cell.angle_beta   90.00
_cell.angle_gamma   90.00
#
_symmetry.space_group_name_H-M   'P 1'
#
loop_
_entity.id
_entity.type
_entity.pdbx_description
1 polymer ?
#
loop_
_entity_poly.entity_id
_entity_poly.type
_entity_poly.pdbx_seq_one_letter_code
_entity_poly.pdbx_strand_id
1 'polypeptide(L)'
;MAQRITITLPDNLHERLQTFKENLNVSGICQQAIDLAVQIEEIKVKTDIPAIEKAIARLRKEKQEISAKWKETGFKDGLTDATEKLNYPTLKYVGEGGDIDEQFPGMIHGVPVSVWLEAYNYQRYEKEDDFEYEIYDQGWIEGVIHVWEEIKDKL
;
A
#
# COMPACT_ATOMS: atom_id res chain seq x y z
N MET A 1 -13.03 23.40 39.18
CA MET A 1 -14.39 22.85 39.40
C MET A 1 -14.28 21.34 39.33
N ALA A 2 -14.82 20.60 40.30
CA ALA A 2 -14.74 19.13 40.30
C ALA A 2 -16.04 18.53 39.74
N GLN A 3 -15.93 17.65 38.75
CA GLN A 3 -17.06 16.85 38.24
C GLN A 3 -17.06 15.49 38.92
N ARG A 4 -18.25 15.01 39.29
CA ARG A 4 -18.42 13.72 39.95
C ARG A 4 -18.49 12.62 38.89
N ILE A 5 -17.65 11.60 39.03
CA ILE A 5 -17.58 10.44 38.15
C ILE A 5 -17.93 9.20 38.99
N THR A 6 -18.77 8.32 38.46
CA THR A 6 -19.10 7.03 39.07
C THR A 6 -18.29 5.95 38.38
N ILE A 7 -17.60 5.11 39.16
CA ILE A 7 -16.80 3.99 38.64
C ILE A 7 -17.32 2.67 39.22
N THR A 8 -17.29 1.63 38.40
CA THR A 8 -17.60 0.26 38.83
C THR A 8 -16.33 -0.40 39.34
N LEU A 9 -16.39 -1.00 40.53
CA LEU A 9 -15.27 -1.71 41.15
C LEU A 9 -15.55 -3.21 41.18
N PRO A 10 -14.53 -4.07 41.00
CA PRO A 10 -14.65 -5.50 41.27
C PRO A 10 -15.03 -5.75 42.74
N ASP A 11 -15.89 -6.75 42.98
CA ASP A 11 -16.44 -7.02 44.32
C ASP A 11 -15.33 -7.24 45.38
N ASN A 12 -14.27 -7.96 45.02
CA ASN A 12 -13.13 -8.22 45.92
C ASN A 12 -12.37 -6.95 46.32
N LEU A 13 -12.30 -5.96 45.44
CA LEU A 13 -11.63 -4.70 45.68
C LEU A 13 -12.51 -3.79 46.53
N HIS A 14 -13.82 -3.80 46.26
CA HIS A 14 -14.79 -3.07 47.06
C HIS A 14 -14.79 -3.55 48.52
N GLU A 15 -14.83 -4.86 48.78
CA GLU A 15 -14.79 -5.42 50.13
C GLU A 15 -13.52 -5.01 50.90
N ARG A 16 -12.35 -5.11 50.26
CA ARG A 16 -11.07 -4.69 50.87
C ARG A 16 -11.03 -3.19 51.13
N LEU A 17 -11.62 -2.39 50.26
CA LEU A 17 -11.61 -0.94 50.36
C LEU A 17 -12.54 -0.44 51.48
N GLN A 18 -13.65 -1.14 51.76
CA GLN A 18 -14.50 -0.85 52.93
C GLN A 18 -13.74 -1.03 54.24
N THR A 19 -12.89 -2.07 54.36
CA THR A 19 -12.09 -2.35 55.57
C THR A 19 -11.09 -1.23 55.92
N PHE A 20 -10.58 -0.50 54.92
CA PHE A 20 -9.55 0.53 55.11
C PHE A 20 -10.05 1.96 54.83
N LYS A 21 -11.36 2.14 54.63
CA LYS A 21 -11.98 3.37 54.14
C LYS A 21 -11.68 4.61 55.00
N GLU A 22 -11.60 4.45 56.32
CA GLU A 22 -11.34 5.57 57.25
C GLU A 22 -9.90 6.09 57.21
N ASN A 23 -8.97 5.25 56.74
CA ASN A 23 -7.54 5.57 56.70
C ASN A 23 -7.06 5.96 55.29
N LEU A 24 -7.95 5.99 54.30
CA LEU A 24 -7.58 6.12 52.89
C LEU A 24 -8.36 7.27 52.23
N ASN A 25 -7.64 8.26 51.70
CA ASN A 25 -8.26 9.29 50.87
C ASN A 25 -8.51 8.76 49.45
N VAL A 26 -9.56 7.95 49.32
CA VAL A 26 -9.95 7.29 48.07
C VAL A 26 -10.09 8.29 46.92
N SER A 27 -10.73 9.44 47.16
CA SER A 27 -10.91 10.46 46.13
C SER A 27 -9.58 11.04 45.67
N GLY A 28 -8.67 11.34 46.59
CA GLY A 28 -7.36 11.90 46.24
C GLY A 28 -6.50 10.90 45.46
N ILE A 29 -6.52 9.64 45.86
CA ILE A 29 -5.78 8.56 45.19
C ILE A 29 -6.34 8.30 43.79
N CYS A 30 -7.66 8.22 43.64
CA CYS A 30 -8.28 8.06 42.32
C CYS A 30 -8.01 9.26 41.41
N GLN A 31 -8.06 10.49 41.93
CA GLN A 31 -7.73 11.69 41.15
C GLN A 31 -6.29 11.66 40.66
N GLN A 32 -5.32 11.33 41.52
CA GLN A 32 -3.91 11.22 41.13
C GLN A 32 -3.67 10.10 40.11
N ALA A 33 -4.31 8.94 40.30
CA ALA A 33 -4.17 7.82 39.37
C ALA A 33 -4.75 8.13 37.98
N ILE A 34 -5.92 8.78 37.94
CA ILE A 34 -6.56 9.21 36.69
C ILE A 34 -5.73 10.31 36.03
N ASP A 35 -5.26 11.30 36.78
CA ASP A 35 -4.41 12.39 36.25
C ASP A 35 -3.11 11.83 35.64
N LEU A 36 -2.44 10.91 36.33
CA LEU A 36 -1.25 10.23 35.81
C LEU A 36 -1.56 9.43 34.53
N ALA A 37 -2.67 8.69 34.51
CA ALA A 37 -3.08 7.91 33.33
C ALA A 37 -3.40 8.82 32.13
N VAL A 38 -4.10 9.94 32.36
CA VAL A 38 -4.39 10.95 31.33
C VAL A 38 -3.11 11.59 30.83
N GLN A 39 -2.18 11.97 31.71
CA GLN A 39 -0.88 12.53 31.31
C GLN A 39 -0.06 11.54 30.46
N ILE A 40 -0.07 10.25 30.80
CA ILE A 40 0.59 9.22 29.99
C ILE A 40 -0.03 9.14 28.59
N GLU A 41 -1.36 9.16 28.47
CA GLU A 41 -2.04 9.15 27.18
C GLU A 41 -1.83 10.45 26.39
N GLU A 42 -1.81 11.61 27.06
CA GLU A 42 -1.50 12.89 26.42
C GLU A 42 -0.06 12.93 25.89
N ILE A 43 0.91 12.38 26.63
CA ILE A 43 2.29 12.28 26.18
C ILE A 43 2.37 11.37 24.96
N LYS A 44 1.73 10.18 24.97
CA LYS A 44 1.69 9.31 23.78
C LYS A 44 1.12 10.04 22.57
N VAL A 45 -0.03 10.69 22.71
CA VAL A 45 -0.67 11.46 21.65
C VAL A 45 0.23 12.60 21.14
N LYS A 46 0.88 13.36 22.03
CA LYS A 46 1.76 14.49 21.63
C LYS A 46 3.10 14.03 21.03
N THR A 47 3.63 12.88 21.44
CA THR A 47 4.96 12.41 21.02
C THR A 47 4.91 11.54 19.77
N ASP A 48 3.81 10.83 19.53
CA ASP A 48 3.69 9.91 18.39
C ASP A 48 3.25 10.59 17.09
N ILE A 49 2.50 11.70 17.14
CA ILE A 49 2.00 12.37 15.92
C ILE A 49 3.14 12.87 15.01
N PRO A 50 4.19 13.55 15.50
CA PRO A 50 5.28 14.04 14.63
C PRO A 50 6.16 12.90 14.07
N ALA A 51 6.36 11.84 14.84
CA ALA A 51 7.17 10.69 14.43
C ALA A 51 6.44 9.83 13.38
N ILE A 52 5.14 9.61 13.57
CA ILE A 52 4.28 8.89 12.62
C ILE A 52 4.13 9.70 11.33
N GLU A 53 3.86 11.00 11.38
CA GLU A 53 3.76 11.84 10.18
C GLU A 53 5.07 11.86 9.38
N LYS A 54 6.21 11.93 10.06
CA LYS A 54 7.53 11.84 9.42
C LYS A 54 7.77 10.47 8.78
N ALA A 55 7.37 9.39 9.45
CA ALA A 55 7.44 8.04 8.90
C ALA A 55 6.54 7.88 7.67
N ILE A 56 5.30 8.39 7.72
CA ILE A 56 4.37 8.40 6.58
C ILE A 56 4.95 9.18 5.41
N ALA A 57 5.52 10.37 5.64
CA ALA A 57 6.12 11.17 4.58
C ALA A 57 7.31 10.44 3.91
N ARG A 58 8.17 9.80 4.71
CA ARG A 58 9.29 8.99 4.21
C ARG A 58 8.78 7.80 3.39
N LEU A 59 7.86 7.01 3.93
CA LEU A 59 7.32 5.81 3.27
C LEU A 59 6.54 6.15 2.00
N ARG A 60 5.82 7.28 1.97
CA ARG A 60 5.16 7.76 0.73
C ARG A 60 6.17 8.08 -0.35
N LYS A 61 7.29 8.72 0.00
CA LYS A 61 8.36 9.03 -0.94
C LYS A 61 9.03 7.74 -1.45
N GLU A 62 9.38 6.83 -0.55
CA GLU A 62 9.96 5.52 -0.92
C GLU A 62 9.02 4.74 -1.84
N LYS A 63 7.72 4.69 -1.53
CA LYS A 63 6.71 4.09 -2.40
C LYS A 63 6.68 4.76 -3.78
N GLN A 64 6.65 6.08 -3.85
CA GLN A 64 6.65 6.80 -5.12
C GLN A 64 7.89 6.50 -5.97
N GLU A 65 9.06 6.39 -5.35
CA GLU A 65 10.31 6.07 -6.04
C GLU A 65 10.30 4.63 -6.59
N ILE A 66 9.81 3.65 -5.80
CA ILE A 66 9.67 2.25 -6.23
C ILE A 66 8.65 2.13 -7.36
N SER A 67 7.47 2.74 -7.21
CA SER A 67 6.44 2.74 -8.25
C SER A 67 6.95 3.41 -9.53
N ALA A 68 7.70 4.51 -9.44
CA ALA A 68 8.29 5.16 -10.60
C ALA A 68 9.34 4.27 -11.31
N LYS A 69 10.20 3.59 -10.54
CA LYS A 69 11.17 2.61 -11.06
C LYS A 69 10.46 1.51 -11.86
N TRP A 70 9.42 0.88 -11.30
CA TRP A 70 8.72 -0.22 -11.97
C TRP A 70 7.93 0.24 -13.18
N LYS A 71 7.31 1.43 -13.11
CA LYS A 71 6.68 2.04 -14.27
C LYS A 71 7.66 2.29 -15.41
N GLU A 72 8.83 2.87 -15.12
CA GLU A 72 9.87 3.13 -16.13
C GLU A 72 10.45 1.82 -16.69
N THR A 73 10.62 0.81 -15.84
CA THR A 73 11.09 -0.52 -16.26
C THR A 73 10.09 -1.17 -17.21
N GLY A 74 8.81 -1.19 -16.82
CA GLY A 74 7.72 -1.69 -17.67
C GLY A 74 7.70 -0.97 -19.01
N PHE A 75 7.80 0.37 -19.01
CA PHE A 75 7.85 1.16 -20.25
C PHE A 75 8.98 0.73 -21.19
N LYS A 76 10.21 0.57 -20.66
CA LYS A 76 11.36 0.14 -21.48
C LYS A 76 11.21 -1.27 -22.03
N ASP A 77 10.68 -2.18 -21.22
CA ASP A 77 10.42 -3.56 -21.66
C ASP A 77 9.30 -3.58 -22.72
N GLY A 78 8.25 -2.76 -22.55
CA GLY A 78 7.17 -2.57 -23.52
C GLY A 78 7.64 -2.06 -24.87
N LEU A 79 8.56 -1.07 -24.89
CA LEU A 79 9.21 -0.62 -26.12
C LEU A 79 9.94 -1.78 -26.83
N THR A 80 10.75 -2.51 -26.06
CA THR A 80 11.59 -3.60 -26.59
C THR A 80 10.70 -4.71 -27.16
N ASP A 81 9.72 -5.16 -26.38
CA ASP A 81 8.83 -6.24 -26.75
C ASP A 81 7.96 -5.88 -27.96
N ALA A 82 7.45 -4.64 -28.05
CA ALA A 82 6.71 -4.16 -29.20
C ALA A 82 7.53 -4.19 -30.50
N THR A 83 8.84 -3.91 -30.41
CA THR A 83 9.72 -3.91 -31.57
C THR A 83 10.26 -5.30 -31.96
N GLU A 84 10.47 -6.20 -30.99
CA GLU A 84 11.24 -7.44 -31.21
C GLU A 84 10.41 -8.72 -31.06
N LYS A 85 9.34 -8.72 -30.27
CA LYS A 85 8.65 -9.95 -29.83
C LYS A 85 7.17 -10.00 -30.18
N LEU A 86 6.45 -8.89 -30.08
CA LEU A 86 5.01 -8.86 -30.32
C LEU A 86 4.71 -9.09 -31.80
N ASN A 87 3.76 -10.00 -32.06
CA ASN A 87 3.21 -10.15 -33.40
C ASN A 87 2.24 -9.00 -33.71
N TYR A 88 1.98 -8.76 -35.01
CA TYR A 88 1.13 -7.66 -35.44
C TYR A 88 -0.26 -7.63 -34.77
N PRO A 89 -1.02 -8.75 -34.68
CA PRO A 89 -2.33 -8.74 -34.02
C PRO A 89 -2.27 -8.30 -32.55
N THR A 90 -1.26 -8.76 -31.80
CA THR A 90 -1.08 -8.39 -30.38
C THR A 90 -0.69 -6.92 -30.25
N LEU A 91 0.29 -6.48 -31.04
CA LEU A 91 0.76 -5.09 -31.03
C LEU A 91 -0.37 -4.12 -31.37
N LYS A 92 -1.14 -4.42 -32.42
CA LYS A 92 -2.30 -3.60 -32.81
C LYS A 92 -3.34 -3.55 -31.69
N TYR A 93 -3.72 -4.69 -31.14
CA TYR A 93 -4.77 -4.76 -30.12
C TYR A 93 -4.41 -3.94 -28.87
N VAL A 94 -3.21 -4.15 -28.33
CA VAL A 94 -2.75 -3.39 -27.16
C VAL A 94 -2.56 -1.92 -27.52
N GLY A 95 -1.99 -1.62 -28.70
CA GLY A 95 -1.78 -0.27 -29.19
C GLY A 95 -3.06 0.55 -29.39
N GLU A 96 -4.17 -0.11 -29.72
CA GLU A 96 -5.51 0.51 -29.84
C GLU A 96 -6.26 0.59 -28.49
N GLY A 97 -5.62 0.20 -27.38
CA GLY A 97 -6.20 0.27 -26.04
C GLY A 97 -7.02 -0.96 -25.66
N GLY A 98 -6.74 -2.11 -26.26
CA GLY A 98 -7.33 -3.40 -25.88
C GLY A 98 -6.95 -3.83 -24.47
N ASP A 99 -7.81 -4.66 -23.86
CA ASP A 99 -7.63 -5.18 -22.51
C ASP A 99 -6.65 -6.36 -22.50
N ILE A 100 -5.54 -6.23 -21.80
CA ILE A 100 -4.48 -7.26 -21.77
C ILE A 100 -4.93 -8.58 -21.11
N ASP A 101 -6.04 -8.57 -20.38
CA ASP A 101 -6.65 -9.75 -19.75
C ASP A 101 -7.58 -10.52 -20.71
N GLU A 102 -8.00 -9.91 -21.81
CA GLU A 102 -8.84 -10.57 -22.81
C GLU A 102 -8.00 -11.45 -23.74
N GLN A 103 -8.54 -12.63 -24.07
CA GLN A 103 -7.96 -13.50 -25.09
C GLN A 103 -8.63 -13.24 -26.44
N PHE A 104 -7.85 -13.17 -27.51
CA PHE A 104 -8.40 -13.09 -28.87
C PHE A 104 -7.58 -13.89 -29.91
N PRO A 105 -8.17 -14.22 -31.08
CA PRO A 105 -7.47 -14.98 -32.12
C PRO A 105 -6.25 -14.25 -32.68
N GLY A 106 -5.10 -14.93 -32.73
CA GLY A 106 -3.86 -14.37 -33.28
C GLY A 106 -2.96 -13.69 -32.24
N MET A 107 -3.36 -13.67 -30.97
CA MET A 107 -2.53 -13.20 -29.86
C MET A 107 -1.25 -14.04 -29.71
N ILE A 108 -0.18 -13.43 -29.24
CA ILE A 108 1.09 -14.11 -28.98
C ILE A 108 0.84 -15.27 -27.98
N HIS A 109 1.35 -16.46 -28.30
CA HIS A 109 1.17 -17.69 -27.49
C HIS A 109 -0.28 -18.18 -27.27
N GLY A 110 -1.29 -17.53 -27.85
CA GLY A 110 -2.69 -17.93 -27.73
C GLY A 110 -3.25 -17.83 -26.31
N VAL A 111 -2.66 -17.00 -25.45
CA VAL A 111 -3.10 -16.69 -24.08
C VAL A 111 -3.25 -15.17 -23.93
N PRO A 112 -4.01 -14.66 -22.94
CA PRO A 112 -4.00 -13.23 -22.62
C PRO A 112 -2.59 -12.68 -22.44
N VAL A 113 -2.40 -11.41 -22.78
CA VAL A 113 -1.10 -10.73 -22.67
C VAL A 113 -0.68 -10.65 -21.21
N SER A 114 -1.61 -10.45 -20.28
CA SER A 114 -1.32 -10.46 -18.84
C SER A 114 -0.73 -11.78 -18.37
N VAL A 115 -1.27 -12.92 -18.81
CA VAL A 115 -0.74 -14.26 -18.46
C VAL A 115 0.67 -14.46 -19.01
N TRP A 116 0.94 -13.98 -20.22
CA TRP A 116 2.29 -14.01 -20.80
C TRP A 116 3.26 -13.10 -20.03
N LEU A 117 2.83 -11.88 -19.67
CA LEU A 117 3.60 -10.95 -18.86
C LEU A 117 3.90 -11.51 -17.47
N GLU A 118 2.93 -12.12 -16.80
CA GLU A 118 3.13 -12.77 -15.50
C GLU A 118 4.21 -13.85 -15.58
N ALA A 119 4.14 -14.74 -16.57
CA ALA A 119 5.13 -15.79 -16.76
C ALA A 119 6.52 -15.21 -17.06
N TYR A 120 6.58 -14.12 -17.84
CA TYR A 120 7.81 -13.42 -18.16
C TYR A 120 8.43 -12.71 -16.95
N ASN A 121 7.61 -11.96 -16.22
CA ASN A 121 7.98 -11.20 -15.04
C ASN A 121 8.40 -12.12 -13.89
N TYR A 122 7.71 -13.26 -13.71
CA TYR A 122 8.12 -14.28 -12.75
C TYR A 122 9.57 -14.71 -13.00
N GLN A 123 9.95 -15.01 -14.24
CA GLN A 123 11.33 -15.42 -14.53
C GLN A 123 12.37 -14.30 -14.31
N ARG A 124 11.97 -13.04 -14.50
CA ARG A 124 12.89 -11.90 -14.53
C ARG A 124 13.01 -11.18 -13.18
N TYR A 125 11.94 -11.17 -12.39
CA TYR A 125 11.77 -10.35 -11.19
C TYR A 125 11.28 -11.13 -9.97
N GLU A 126 11.19 -12.48 -9.99
CA GLU A 126 10.76 -13.31 -8.84
C GLU A 126 11.49 -13.03 -7.53
N LYS A 127 12.72 -12.49 -7.59
CA LYS A 127 13.55 -12.19 -6.41
C LYS A 127 13.43 -10.76 -5.89
N GLU A 128 12.66 -9.91 -6.56
CA GLU A 128 12.49 -8.51 -6.18
C GLU A 128 11.24 -8.40 -5.29
N ASP A 129 11.46 -8.30 -3.98
CA ASP A 129 10.39 -8.21 -2.97
C ASP A 129 9.50 -6.96 -3.12
N ASP A 130 9.96 -5.96 -3.87
CA ASP A 130 9.28 -4.69 -4.11
C ASP A 130 8.57 -4.62 -5.48
N PHE A 131 8.45 -5.74 -6.21
CA PHE A 131 7.86 -5.76 -7.54
C PHE A 131 6.35 -5.43 -7.53
N GLU A 132 5.96 -4.38 -8.27
CA GLU A 132 4.56 -3.92 -8.37
C GLU A 132 3.99 -4.27 -9.76
N TYR A 133 3.36 -5.44 -9.89
CA TYR A 133 2.79 -5.97 -11.15
C TYR A 133 1.94 -4.95 -11.91
N GLU A 134 0.90 -4.40 -11.27
CA GLU A 134 -0.04 -3.46 -11.92
C GLU A 134 0.67 -2.21 -12.48
N ILE A 135 1.66 -1.69 -11.75
CA ILE A 135 2.39 -0.48 -12.15
C ILE A 135 3.37 -0.78 -13.29
N TYR A 136 4.03 -1.94 -13.22
CA TYR A 136 4.87 -2.43 -14.29
C TYR A 136 4.04 -2.66 -15.56
N ASP A 137 2.92 -3.36 -15.48
CA ASP A 137 2.06 -3.68 -16.63
C ASP A 137 1.50 -2.40 -17.27
N GLN A 138 1.10 -1.41 -16.46
CA GLN A 138 0.73 -0.09 -16.96
C GLN A 138 1.88 0.55 -17.74
N GLY A 139 3.10 0.55 -17.19
CA GLY A 139 4.28 1.06 -17.87
C GLY A 139 4.52 0.34 -19.19
N TRP A 140 4.41 -0.99 -19.19
CA TRP A 140 4.60 -1.83 -20.37
C TRP A 140 3.58 -1.51 -21.46
N ILE A 141 2.29 -1.41 -21.12
CA ILE A 141 1.24 -1.00 -22.05
C ILE A 141 1.54 0.38 -22.64
N GLU A 142 1.94 1.36 -21.81
CA GLU A 142 2.30 2.71 -22.28
C GLU A 142 3.46 2.66 -23.29
N GLY A 143 4.45 1.78 -23.09
CA GLY A 143 5.56 1.56 -24.03
C GLY A 143 5.09 0.93 -25.34
N VAL A 144 4.22 -0.07 -25.29
CA VAL A 144 3.67 -0.72 -26.49
C VAL A 144 2.82 0.25 -27.32
N ILE A 145 1.96 1.02 -26.66
CA ILE A 145 1.15 2.07 -27.31
C ILE A 145 2.07 3.09 -27.99
N HIS A 146 3.14 3.52 -27.32
CA HIS A 146 4.10 4.46 -27.90
C HIS A 146 4.67 3.95 -29.24
N VAL A 147 5.11 2.69 -29.29
CA VAL A 147 5.64 2.08 -30.53
C VAL A 147 4.54 1.99 -31.60
N TRP A 148 3.34 1.53 -31.22
CA TRP A 148 2.23 1.41 -32.17
C TRP A 148 1.88 2.73 -32.83
N GLU A 149 1.75 3.81 -32.04
CA GLU A 149 1.46 5.15 -32.54
C GLU A 149 2.52 5.64 -33.55
N GLU A 150 3.78 5.28 -33.38
CA GLU A 150 4.85 5.67 -34.30
C GLU A 150 4.85 4.92 -35.64
N ILE A 151 4.33 3.68 -35.66
CA ILE A 151 4.44 2.80 -36.83
C ILE A 151 3.11 2.56 -37.55
N LYS A 152 1.96 2.74 -36.90
CA LYS A 152 0.64 2.34 -37.43
C LYS A 152 0.30 2.95 -38.79
N ASP A 153 0.71 4.19 -39.05
CA ASP A 153 0.44 4.90 -40.31
C ASP A 153 1.44 4.54 -41.43
N LYS A 154 2.46 3.73 -41.12
CA LYS A 154 3.54 3.32 -42.04
C LYS A 154 3.40 1.86 -42.50
N LEU A 155 2.51 1.09 -41.87
CA LEU A 155 2.23 -0.32 -42.15
C LEU A 155 1.07 -0.46 -43.16
#